data_AF-A0A094AA11-F1
#
_entry.id   AF-A0A094AA11-F1
#
_cell.length_a   1.000
_cell.length_b   1.000
_cell.length_c   1.000
_cell.angle_alpha   90.00
_cell.angle_beta   90.00
_cell.angle_gamma   90.00
#
_symmetry.space_group_name_H-M   'P 1'
#
loop_
_entity.id
_entity.type
_entity.pdbx_description
1 polymer ?
#
loop_
_entity_poly.entity_id
_entity_poly.type
_entity_poly.pdbx_seq_one_letter_code
_entity_poly.pdbx_strand_id
1 'polypeptide(L)'
;RPLSPGNERASQNLLSLIDRTAQRKERHFKQRTANIAGGNSAEDLARHKNATSMTKQISRRWKTGDVYAPHDLSEVEMKKWKKKGKPTVDVFDVLELDPMVEYRNFAMLSEYMTPMGRIMHSNDTGLRSRNQRKIAKAIRRSVGMGFMPSVHRHPEILMKESTRRNEPLSRETKA
;
A
#
# COMPACT_ATOMS: atom_id res chain seq x y z
N ARG A 1 24.68 30.90 43.38
CA ARG A 1 25.06 29.63 44.07
C ARG A 1 25.93 28.84 43.09
N PRO A 2 27.24 28.68 43.32
CA PRO A 2 28.07 27.82 42.48
C PRO A 2 27.73 26.35 42.76
N LEU A 3 27.72 25.52 41.72
CA LEU A 3 27.40 24.09 41.81
C LEU A 3 28.55 23.33 42.50
N SER A 4 28.23 22.22 43.17
CA SER A 4 29.17 21.38 43.93
C SER A 4 30.28 20.76 43.04
N PRO A 5 31.56 20.71 43.49
CA PRO A 5 32.70 20.24 42.68
C PRO A 5 32.57 18.79 42.16
N GLY A 6 31.75 17.96 42.80
CA GLY A 6 31.48 16.59 42.35
C GLY A 6 30.66 16.50 41.05
N ASN A 7 29.91 17.56 40.72
CA ASN A 7 29.01 17.60 39.57
C ASN A 7 29.74 18.01 38.26
N GLU A 8 30.92 18.63 38.37
CA GLU A 8 31.70 19.11 37.23
C GLU A 8 32.39 17.98 36.46
N ARG A 9 32.87 16.93 37.15
CA ARG A 9 33.47 15.76 36.50
C ARG A 9 32.42 14.90 35.79
N ALA A 10 31.23 14.75 36.39
CA ALA A 10 30.12 14.04 35.79
C ALA A 10 29.57 14.78 34.55
N SER A 11 29.45 16.11 34.60
CA SER A 11 29.00 16.92 33.47
C SER A 11 30.01 16.94 32.32
N GLN A 12 31.32 16.99 32.60
CA GLN A 12 32.36 16.89 31.57
C GLN A 12 32.39 15.52 30.88
N ASN A 13 32.20 14.43 31.63
CA ASN A 13 32.09 13.09 31.03
C ASN A 13 30.85 13.00 30.10
N LEU A 14 29.72 13.59 30.50
CA LEU A 14 28.49 13.61 29.71
C LEU A 14 28.66 14.46 28.43
N LEU A 15 29.28 15.63 28.53
CA LEU A 15 29.63 16.48 27.39
C LEU A 15 30.55 15.75 26.40
N SER A 16 31.59 15.06 26.89
CA SER A 16 32.50 14.27 26.03
C SER A 16 31.80 13.10 25.34
N LEU A 17 30.76 12.54 25.98
CA LEU A 17 29.95 11.46 25.42
C LEU A 17 29.03 12.00 24.32
N ILE A 18 28.41 13.17 24.54
CA ILE A 18 27.60 13.87 23.54
C ILE A 18 28.45 14.20 22.31
N ASP A 19 29.65 14.77 22.50
CA ASP A 19 30.57 15.06 21.40
C ASP A 19 31.01 13.79 20.66
N ARG A 20 31.31 12.68 21.36
CA ARG A 20 31.59 11.39 20.71
C ARG A 20 30.41 10.89 19.89
N THR A 21 29.19 11.00 20.40
CA THR A 21 27.99 10.57 19.66
C THR A 21 27.72 11.46 18.46
N ALA A 22 27.94 12.78 18.57
CA ALA A 22 27.82 13.74 17.49
C ALA A 22 28.86 13.47 16.39
N GLN A 23 30.13 13.31 16.75
CA GLN A 23 31.21 12.96 15.82
C GLN A 23 30.98 11.59 15.16
N ARG A 24 30.48 10.59 15.91
CA ARG A 24 30.13 9.28 15.35
C ARG A 24 29.00 9.40 14.33
N LYS A 25 27.98 10.21 14.61
CA LYS A 25 26.85 10.48 13.71
C LYS A 25 27.32 11.22 12.45
N GLU A 26 28.21 12.19 12.59
CA GLU A 26 28.79 12.95 11.48
C GLU A 26 29.70 12.09 10.60
N ARG A 27 30.52 11.20 11.19
CA ARG A 27 31.31 10.20 10.45
C ARG A 27 30.42 9.23 9.68
N HIS A 28 29.35 8.74 10.31
CA HIS A 28 28.39 7.84 9.65
C HIS A 28 27.66 8.54 8.50
N PHE A 29 27.35 9.83 8.65
CA PHE A 29 26.79 10.66 7.59
C PHE A 29 27.78 10.87 6.44
N LYS A 30 29.04 11.27 6.73
CA LYS A 30 30.12 11.45 5.75
C LYS A 30 30.44 10.16 4.99
N GLN A 31 30.43 9.01 5.67
CA GLN A 31 30.58 7.70 5.03
C GLN A 31 29.40 7.37 4.12
N ARG A 32 28.16 7.69 4.52
CA ARG A 32 26.98 7.50 3.67
C ARG A 32 27.02 8.41 2.43
N THR A 33 27.41 9.67 2.58
CA THR A 33 27.53 10.60 1.45
C THR A 33 28.66 10.21 0.50
N ALA A 34 29.80 9.76 1.01
CA ALA A 34 30.92 9.28 0.19
C ALA A 34 30.56 7.99 -0.59
N ASN A 35 29.84 7.06 0.04
CA ASN A 35 29.37 5.84 -0.62
C ASN A 35 28.31 6.13 -1.72
N ILE A 36 27.49 7.17 -1.55
CA ILE A 36 26.56 7.63 -2.59
C ILE A 36 27.29 8.28 -3.76
N ALA A 37 28.39 8.99 -3.50
CA ALA A 37 29.20 9.64 -4.54
C ALA A 37 30.11 8.68 -5.33
N GLY A 38 30.49 7.54 -4.76
CA GLY A 38 31.34 6.53 -5.39
C GLY A 38 30.60 5.35 -6.05
N GLY A 39 29.26 5.34 -6.03
CA GLY A 39 28.45 4.28 -6.61
C GLY A 39 28.26 4.43 -8.12
N ASN A 40 28.54 3.37 -8.88
CA ASN A 40 28.15 3.30 -10.30
C ASN A 40 26.62 3.31 -10.39
N SER A 41 26.02 4.45 -10.72
CA SER A 41 24.55 4.61 -10.80
C SER A 41 23.87 3.55 -11.69
N ALA A 42 24.54 3.11 -12.75
CA ALA A 42 24.09 2.03 -13.62
C ALA A 42 24.08 0.66 -12.91
N GLU A 43 25.09 0.39 -12.08
CA GLU A 43 25.18 -0.84 -11.30
C GLU A 43 24.13 -0.88 -10.19
N ASP A 44 23.91 0.25 -9.51
CA ASP A 44 22.85 0.39 -8.51
C ASP A 44 21.46 0.16 -9.11
N LEU A 45 21.22 0.66 -10.32
CA LEU A 45 19.98 0.40 -11.05
C LEU A 45 19.84 -1.09 -11.39
N ALA A 46 20.92 -1.75 -11.82
CA ALA A 46 20.92 -3.19 -12.10
C ALA A 46 20.65 -4.02 -10.83
N ARG A 47 21.29 -3.67 -9.71
CA ARG A 47 21.05 -4.29 -8.39
C ARG A 47 19.60 -4.11 -7.95
N HIS A 48 19.04 -2.91 -8.10
CA HIS A 48 17.64 -2.64 -7.77
C HIS A 48 16.68 -3.46 -8.64
N LYS A 49 16.94 -3.58 -9.94
CA LYS A 49 16.14 -4.42 -10.86
C LYS A 49 16.17 -5.89 -10.42
N ASN A 50 17.35 -6.41 -10.10
CA ASN A 50 17.52 -7.80 -9.63
C ASN A 50 16.81 -8.02 -8.29
N ALA A 51 16.98 -7.11 -7.32
CA ALA A 51 16.30 -7.16 -6.04
C ALA A 51 14.78 -7.09 -6.17
N THR A 52 14.28 -6.24 -7.09
CA THR A 52 12.84 -6.13 -7.39
C THR A 52 12.30 -7.42 -8.01
N SER A 53 13.05 -8.02 -8.94
CA SER A 53 12.71 -9.32 -9.55
C SER A 53 12.61 -10.41 -8.49
N MET A 54 13.60 -10.48 -7.60
CA MET A 54 13.62 -11.44 -6.49
C MET A 54 12.45 -11.22 -5.52
N THR A 55 12.18 -9.97 -5.15
CA THR A 55 11.06 -9.63 -4.24
C THR A 55 9.71 -10.04 -4.82
N LYS A 56 9.51 -9.94 -6.13
CA LYS A 56 8.26 -10.36 -6.81
C LYS A 56 8.03 -11.88 -6.76
N GLN A 57 9.08 -12.68 -6.60
CA GLN A 57 8.94 -14.13 -6.44
C GLN A 57 8.33 -14.49 -5.08
N ILE A 58 8.46 -13.60 -4.08
CA ILE A 58 7.86 -13.78 -2.76
C ILE A 58 6.34 -13.50 -2.82
N SER A 59 5.54 -14.57 -2.72
CA SER A 59 4.07 -14.49 -2.81
C SER A 59 3.41 -14.05 -1.50
N ARG A 60 3.98 -14.40 -0.35
CA ARG A 60 3.44 -14.07 0.98
C ARG A 60 3.86 -12.66 1.39
N ARG A 61 2.90 -11.87 1.89
CA ARG A 61 3.15 -10.58 2.53
C ARG A 61 3.24 -10.77 4.05
N TRP A 62 4.46 -10.81 4.57
CA TRP A 62 4.72 -10.93 6.00
C TRP A 62 4.29 -9.67 6.75
N LYS A 63 3.64 -9.85 7.89
CA LYS A 63 3.30 -8.77 8.83
C LYS A 63 4.22 -8.85 10.05
N THR A 64 4.45 -7.73 10.70
CA THR A 64 5.16 -7.70 11.98
C THR A 64 4.38 -8.51 13.01
N GLY A 65 5.05 -9.43 13.71
CA GLY A 65 4.42 -10.35 14.68
C GLY A 65 4.05 -11.71 14.11
N ASP A 66 4.10 -11.91 12.78
CA ASP A 66 3.95 -13.23 12.19
C ASP A 66 5.14 -14.12 12.59
N VAL A 67 4.88 -15.25 13.24
CA VAL A 67 5.87 -16.29 13.51
C VAL A 67 6.04 -17.14 12.25
N TYR A 68 7.29 -17.51 11.95
CA TYR A 68 7.61 -18.38 10.83
C TYR A 68 8.42 -19.59 11.30
N ALA A 69 8.20 -20.72 10.63
CA ALA A 69 9.09 -21.87 10.65
C ALA A 69 9.91 -21.92 9.35
N PRO A 70 11.05 -22.63 9.30
CA PRO A 70 11.81 -22.82 8.06
C PRO A 70 10.97 -23.38 6.90
N HIS A 71 9.95 -24.19 7.22
CA HIS A 71 9.02 -24.75 6.23
C HIS A 71 8.14 -23.69 5.55
N ASP A 72 7.84 -22.57 6.21
CA ASP A 72 7.02 -21.48 5.65
C ASP A 72 7.70 -20.72 4.50
N LEU A 73 9.00 -20.89 4.36
CA LEU A 73 9.82 -20.32 3.30
C LEU A 73 9.95 -21.27 2.09
N SER A 74 9.36 -22.46 2.17
CA SER A 74 9.41 -23.45 1.08
C SER A 74 8.48 -23.05 -0.08
N GLU A 75 8.81 -23.52 -1.28
CA GLU A 75 7.99 -23.27 -2.48
C GLU A 75 6.55 -23.78 -2.35
N VAL A 76 6.35 -24.87 -1.59
CA VAL A 76 5.03 -25.48 -1.38
C VAL A 76 4.12 -24.51 -0.63
N GLU A 77 4.61 -23.93 0.45
CA GLU A 77 3.88 -22.91 1.20
C GLU A 77 3.66 -21.66 0.33
N MET A 78 4.70 -21.17 -0.34
CA MET A 78 4.58 -20.02 -1.24
C MET A 78 3.50 -20.20 -2.33
N LYS A 79 3.33 -21.42 -2.86
CA LYS A 79 2.25 -21.75 -3.82
C LYS A 79 0.86 -21.65 -3.19
N LYS A 80 0.68 -21.96 -1.91
CA LYS A 80 -0.60 -21.78 -1.19
C LYS A 80 -0.94 -20.29 -1.10
N TRP A 81 0.03 -19.47 -0.67
CA TRP A 81 -0.13 -18.01 -0.54
C TRP A 81 -0.30 -17.28 -1.87
N LYS A 82 0.12 -17.87 -2.99
CA LYS A 82 -0.09 -17.31 -4.33
C LYS A 82 -1.57 -17.29 -4.74
N LYS A 83 -2.39 -18.19 -4.18
CA LYS A 83 -3.83 -18.24 -4.48
C LYS A 83 -4.54 -17.12 -3.71
N LYS A 84 -5.08 -16.14 -4.43
CA LYS A 84 -5.94 -15.11 -3.84
C LYS A 84 -7.29 -15.74 -3.51
N GLY A 85 -7.67 -15.70 -2.23
CA GLY A 85 -9.02 -16.06 -1.79
C GLY A 85 -10.05 -14.99 -2.14
N LYS A 86 -11.33 -15.38 -2.14
CA LYS A 86 -12.45 -14.42 -2.16
C LYS A 86 -12.54 -13.74 -0.79
N PRO A 87 -12.98 -12.47 -0.72
CA PRO A 87 -13.28 -11.86 0.56
C PRO A 87 -14.34 -12.70 1.29
N THR A 88 -14.13 -12.92 2.59
CA THR A 88 -15.00 -13.78 3.41
C THR A 88 -16.25 -13.05 3.89
N VAL A 89 -16.14 -11.73 4.05
CA VAL A 89 -17.20 -10.87 4.59
C VAL A 89 -17.66 -9.89 3.53
N ASP A 90 -18.98 -9.69 3.45
CA ASP A 90 -19.60 -8.72 2.56
C ASP A 90 -19.32 -7.30 3.05
N VAL A 91 -18.78 -6.46 2.16
CA VAL A 91 -18.40 -5.07 2.46
C VAL A 91 -19.61 -4.23 2.84
N PHE A 92 -20.78 -4.46 2.24
CA PHE A 92 -21.99 -3.68 2.54
C PHE A 92 -22.58 -4.03 3.92
N ASP A 93 -22.42 -5.27 4.36
CA ASP A 93 -22.86 -5.69 5.69
C ASP A 93 -21.95 -5.08 6.77
N VAL A 94 -20.63 -4.98 6.51
CA VAL A 94 -19.66 -4.36 7.45
C VAL A 94 -19.83 -2.85 7.53
N LEU A 95 -20.09 -2.19 6.39
CA LEU A 95 -20.26 -0.75 6.32
C LEU A 95 -21.69 -0.29 6.64
N GLU A 96 -22.60 -1.24 6.92
CA GLU A 96 -24.03 -0.98 7.17
C GLU A 96 -24.69 -0.08 6.10
N LEU A 97 -24.27 -0.25 4.84
CA LEU A 97 -24.67 0.61 3.74
C LEU A 97 -25.63 -0.12 2.81
N ASP A 98 -26.78 0.49 2.50
CA ASP A 98 -27.67 -0.05 1.46
C ASP A 98 -27.27 0.46 0.07
N PRO A 99 -26.75 -0.40 -0.83
CA PRO A 99 -26.35 0.02 -2.17
C PRO A 99 -27.51 0.53 -3.02
N MET A 100 -28.76 0.17 -2.70
CA MET A 100 -29.95 0.60 -3.43
C MET A 100 -30.23 2.11 -3.26
N VAL A 101 -29.88 2.66 -2.10
CA VAL A 101 -30.06 4.09 -1.78
C VAL A 101 -28.95 4.92 -2.43
N GLU A 102 -27.74 4.38 -2.46
CA GLU A 102 -26.54 5.04 -2.98
C GLU A 102 -26.36 4.93 -4.50
N TYR A 103 -27.47 4.93 -5.26
CA TYR A 103 -27.40 4.81 -6.72
C TYR A 103 -26.75 6.03 -7.41
N ARG A 104 -26.64 7.16 -6.71
CA ARG A 104 -26.00 8.40 -7.19
C ARG A 104 -24.48 8.35 -7.07
N ASN A 105 -23.93 7.47 -6.24
CA ASN A 105 -22.51 7.37 -6.00
C ASN A 105 -21.84 6.53 -7.09
N PHE A 106 -21.47 7.18 -8.20
CA PHE A 106 -20.84 6.52 -9.34
C PHE A 106 -19.48 5.90 -9.00
N ALA A 107 -18.75 6.45 -8.03
CA ALA A 107 -17.48 5.89 -7.59
C ALA A 107 -17.67 4.50 -6.96
N MET A 108 -18.62 4.37 -6.04
CA MET A 108 -18.94 3.10 -5.39
C MET A 108 -19.47 2.08 -6.39
N LEU A 109 -20.42 2.47 -7.26
CA LEU A 109 -21.01 1.57 -8.24
C LEU A 109 -20.02 1.05 -9.29
N SER A 110 -19.06 1.89 -9.70
CA SER A 110 -18.06 1.53 -10.72
C SER A 110 -17.11 0.41 -10.31
N GLU A 111 -16.90 0.21 -9.01
CA GLU A 111 -16.07 -0.87 -8.47
C GLU A 111 -16.69 -2.24 -8.77
N TYR A 112 -18.02 -2.29 -8.82
CA TYR A 112 -18.80 -3.51 -9.12
C TYR A 112 -19.16 -3.64 -10.61
N MET A 113 -18.51 -2.83 -11.46
CA MET A 113 -18.63 -2.89 -12.91
C MET A 113 -17.29 -3.24 -13.55
N THR A 114 -17.35 -4.03 -14.62
CA THR A 114 -16.18 -4.28 -15.47
C THR A 114 -15.78 -2.99 -16.19
N PRO A 115 -14.53 -2.92 -16.71
CA PRO A 115 -14.12 -1.78 -17.53
C PRO A 115 -15.04 -1.50 -18.73
N MET A 116 -15.75 -2.53 -19.21
CA MET A 116 -16.73 -2.47 -20.31
C MET A 116 -18.16 -2.13 -19.84
N GLY A 117 -18.34 -1.70 -18.59
CA GLY A 117 -19.62 -1.29 -18.04
C GLY A 117 -20.59 -2.44 -17.68
N ARG A 118 -20.15 -3.70 -17.72
CA ARG A 118 -21.00 -4.84 -17.34
C ARG A 118 -20.98 -5.02 -15.82
N ILE A 119 -22.11 -5.41 -15.24
CA ILE A 119 -22.16 -5.74 -13.79
C ILE A 119 -21.35 -7.02 -13.56
N MET A 120 -20.41 -6.98 -12.60
CA MET A 120 -19.56 -8.12 -12.25
C MET A 120 -20.36 -9.27 -11.63
N HIS A 121 -19.89 -10.51 -11.81
CA HIS A 121 -20.54 -11.68 -11.23
C HIS A 121 -20.26 -11.77 -9.72
N SER A 122 -21.13 -12.44 -8.94
CA SER A 122 -20.94 -12.60 -7.49
C SER A 122 -19.64 -13.28 -7.10
N ASN A 123 -19.09 -14.11 -7.99
CA ASN A 123 -17.79 -14.74 -7.81
C ASN A 123 -16.64 -13.75 -7.81
N ASP A 124 -16.76 -12.65 -8.54
CA ASP A 124 -15.73 -11.62 -8.66
C ASP A 124 -15.92 -10.54 -7.60
N THR A 125 -17.17 -10.18 -7.29
CA THR A 125 -17.49 -9.16 -6.27
C THR A 125 -17.35 -9.69 -4.83
N GLY A 126 -17.55 -10.99 -4.61
CA GLY A 126 -17.53 -11.61 -3.29
C GLY A 126 -18.70 -11.18 -2.38
N LEU A 127 -19.74 -10.56 -2.93
CA LEU A 127 -20.91 -10.11 -2.17
C LEU A 127 -21.90 -11.25 -1.93
N ARG A 128 -22.70 -11.11 -0.86
CA ARG A 128 -23.83 -12.00 -0.61
C ARG A 128 -24.88 -11.82 -1.69
N SER A 129 -25.58 -12.89 -2.07
CA SER A 129 -26.56 -12.86 -3.17
C SER A 129 -27.65 -11.78 -3.00
N ARG A 130 -28.02 -11.44 -1.77
CA ARG A 130 -29.00 -10.37 -1.46
C ARG A 130 -28.43 -9.00 -1.84
N ASN A 131 -27.23 -8.66 -1.36
CA ASN A 131 -26.57 -7.40 -1.66
C ASN A 131 -26.14 -7.31 -3.13
N GLN A 132 -25.70 -8.42 -3.74
CA GLN A 132 -25.43 -8.50 -5.18
C GLN A 132 -26.65 -8.11 -6.04
N ARG A 133 -27.87 -8.49 -5.63
CA ARG A 133 -29.08 -8.07 -6.34
C ARG A 133 -29.38 -6.59 -6.14
N LYS A 134 -29.15 -6.07 -4.93
CA LYS A 134 -29.34 -4.64 -4.61
C LYS A 134 -28.37 -3.77 -5.39
N ILE A 135 -27.07 -4.08 -5.39
CA ILE A 135 -26.05 -3.35 -6.16
C ILE A 135 -26.35 -3.41 -7.66
N ALA A 136 -26.75 -4.57 -8.19
CA ALA A 136 -27.12 -4.69 -9.59
C ALA A 136 -28.35 -3.82 -9.95
N LYS A 137 -29.31 -3.70 -9.03
CA LYS A 137 -30.48 -2.82 -9.22
C LYS A 137 -30.09 -1.34 -9.12
N ALA A 138 -29.18 -0.98 -8.22
CA ALA A 138 -28.64 0.37 -8.09
C ALA A 138 -27.87 0.80 -9.34
N ILE A 139 -27.01 -0.07 -9.89
CA ILE A 139 -26.29 0.18 -11.15
C ILE A 139 -27.27 0.40 -12.31
N ARG A 140 -28.25 -0.50 -12.47
CA ARG A 140 -29.27 -0.34 -13.53
C ARG A 140 -30.07 0.94 -13.39
N ARG A 141 -30.39 1.35 -12.17
CA ARG A 141 -31.07 2.63 -11.88
C ARG A 141 -30.18 3.81 -12.27
N SER A 142 -28.92 3.80 -11.85
CA SER A 142 -27.95 4.86 -12.14
C SER A 142 -27.74 5.06 -13.65
N VAL A 143 -27.60 3.96 -14.39
CA VAL A 143 -27.50 3.98 -15.86
C VAL A 143 -28.80 4.49 -16.49
N GLY A 144 -29.97 3.99 -16.04
CA GLY A 144 -31.26 4.43 -16.57
C GLY A 144 -31.59 5.90 -16.30
N MET A 145 -31.05 6.47 -15.22
CA MET A 145 -31.17 7.89 -14.87
C MET A 145 -30.11 8.78 -15.53
N GLY A 146 -29.13 8.20 -16.24
CA GLY A 146 -28.07 8.95 -16.90
C GLY A 146 -26.91 9.40 -15.99
N PHE A 147 -26.83 8.90 -14.75
CA PHE A 147 -25.70 9.21 -13.86
C PHE A 147 -24.43 8.42 -14.21
N MET A 148 -24.56 7.25 -14.86
CA MET A 148 -23.42 6.42 -15.25
C MET A 148 -23.52 5.92 -16.69
N PRO A 149 -22.38 5.83 -17.40
CA PRO A 149 -22.33 5.23 -18.73
C PRO A 149 -22.57 3.72 -18.68
N SER A 150 -23.19 3.18 -19.74
CA SER A 150 -23.52 1.76 -19.87
C SER A 150 -22.35 0.91 -20.40
N VAL A 151 -21.45 1.51 -21.18
CA VAL A 151 -20.42 0.79 -21.96
C VAL A 151 -19.00 0.90 -21.41
N HIS A 152 -18.78 1.80 -20.46
CA HIS A 152 -17.49 1.99 -19.81
C HIS A 152 -17.68 2.47 -18.36
N ARG A 153 -16.60 2.58 -17.58
CA ARG A 153 -16.65 3.21 -16.25
C ARG A 153 -16.88 4.71 -16.35
N HIS A 154 -17.35 5.35 -15.29
CA HIS A 154 -17.59 6.80 -15.27
C HIS A 154 -16.33 7.59 -15.68
N PRO A 155 -16.44 8.62 -16.55
CA PRO A 155 -15.28 9.31 -17.13
C PRO A 155 -14.35 9.94 -16.08
N GLU A 156 -14.90 10.52 -15.02
CA GLU A 156 -14.08 11.09 -13.93
C GLU A 156 -13.18 10.05 -13.25
N ILE A 157 -13.63 8.79 -13.20
CA ILE A 157 -12.86 7.69 -12.61
C ILE A 157 -11.71 7.33 -13.54
N LEU A 158 -11.98 7.25 -14.84
CA LEU A 158 -10.95 7.00 -15.85
C LEU A 158 -9.89 8.11 -15.89
N MET A 159 -10.29 9.37 -15.72
CA MET A 159 -9.37 10.50 -15.58
C MET A 159 -8.52 10.37 -14.31
N LYS A 160 -9.13 10.06 -13.16
CA LYS A 160 -8.37 9.84 -11.91
C LYS A 160 -7.40 8.66 -12.03
N GLU A 161 -7.81 7.57 -12.68
CA GLU A 161 -6.95 6.41 -12.95
C GLU A 161 -5.79 6.74 -13.90
N SER A 162 -5.99 7.61 -14.90
CA SER A 162 -4.92 8.03 -15.80
C SER A 162 -3.92 8.96 -15.11
N THR A 163 -4.40 9.93 -14.33
CA THR A 163 -3.54 10.81 -13.52
C THR A 163 -2.69 10.00 -12.55
N ARG A 164 -3.30 9.08 -11.78
CA ARG A 164 -2.58 8.21 -10.84
C ARG A 164 -1.51 7.33 -11.50
N ARG A 165 -1.72 6.91 -12.76
CA ARG A 165 -0.72 6.13 -13.52
C ARG A 165 0.43 6.99 -14.01
N ASN A 166 0.16 8.25 -14.33
CA ASN A 166 1.14 9.17 -14.89
C ASN A 166 1.92 9.94 -13.82
N GLU A 167 1.42 9.98 -12.57
CA GLU A 167 2.17 10.53 -11.45
C GLU A 167 3.48 9.77 -11.28
N PRO A 168 4.65 10.44 -11.41
CA PRO A 168 5.91 9.81 -11.06
C PRO A 168 5.83 9.45 -9.58
N LEU A 169 6.33 8.26 -9.23
CA LEU A 169 6.35 7.75 -7.86
C LEU A 169 7.29 8.62 -7.01
N SER A 170 6.91 9.86 -6.70
CA SER A 170 7.63 10.72 -5.79
C SER A 170 7.52 10.06 -4.43
N ARG A 171 8.66 9.58 -3.92
CA ARG A 171 8.80 9.15 -2.54
C ARG A 171 8.73 10.39 -1.65
N GLU A 172 7.57 11.02 -1.54
CA GLU A 172 7.33 11.90 -0.42
C GLU A 172 6.99 11.02 0.78
N THR A 173 8.03 10.70 1.55
CA THR A 173 7.84 10.39 2.96
C THR A 173 7.20 11.62 3.60
N LYS A 174 5.87 11.64 3.70
CA LYS A 174 5.20 12.48 4.69
C LYS A 174 5.75 12.05 6.05
N ALA A 175 6.61 12.89 6.60
CA ALA A 175 7.13 12.81 7.96
C ALA A 175 5.99 13.07 8.96
#